data_AF-A0A1V4XRQ5-F1
#
_entry.id   AF-A0A1V4XRQ5-F1
#
_cell.length_a   1.000
_cell.length_b   1.000
_cell.length_c   1.000
_cell.angle_alpha   90.00
_cell.angle_beta   90.00
_cell.angle_gamma   90.00
#
_symmetry.space_group_name_H-M   'P 1'
#
loop_
_entity.id
_entity.type
_entity.pdbx_description
1 polymer ?
#
loop_
_entity_poly.entity_id
_entity_poly.type
_entity_poly.pdbx_seq_one_letter_code
_entity_poly.pdbx_strand_id
1 'polypeptide(L)'
;MILLTKTPENVLQEELLREKAEVLSRAGERVSSILQQLQDMEEDIEGSLRFLTGDCSEGSVNVALSPDAVMPEPLMIEKINEKILQFNALREEAKLRYHYLIITREALGMRKHHWVEAIYKIPARKGYMHGR
;
A
#
# COMPACT_ATOMS: atom_id res chain seq x y z
N MET A 1 2.52 44.98 -20.55
CA MET A 1 2.70 44.00 -19.45
C MET A 1 2.44 44.73 -18.15
N ILE A 2 1.27 44.52 -17.53
CA ILE A 2 0.96 45.09 -16.22
C ILE A 2 1.64 44.16 -15.21
N LEU A 3 2.68 44.63 -14.55
CA LEU A 3 3.23 43.97 -13.36
C LEU A 3 2.10 43.98 -12.32
N LEU A 4 1.43 42.85 -12.14
CA LEU A 4 0.48 42.67 -11.05
C LEU A 4 1.29 42.86 -9.77
N THR A 5 1.17 44.04 -9.15
CA THR A 5 1.81 44.31 -7.87
C THR A 5 1.24 43.33 -6.85
N LYS A 6 2.08 42.43 -6.35
CA LYS A 6 1.68 41.50 -5.28
C LYS A 6 1.29 42.34 -4.06
N THR A 7 -0.01 42.44 -3.79
CA THR A 7 -0.51 43.02 -2.54
C THR A 7 -0.18 42.06 -1.39
N PRO A 8 -0.01 42.55 -0.15
CA PRO A 8 0.22 41.70 1.01
C PRO A 8 -0.84 40.59 1.16
N GLU A 9 -2.11 40.89 0.83
CA GLU A 9 -3.21 39.92 0.83
C GLU A 9 -3.00 38.79 -0.18
N ASN A 10 -2.57 39.13 -1.40
CA ASN A 10 -2.29 38.14 -2.44
C ASN A 10 -1.11 37.23 -2.07
N VAL A 11 -0.07 37.79 -1.43
CA VAL A 11 1.08 37.00 -0.94
C VAL A 11 0.63 36.03 0.14
N LEU A 12 -0.12 36.52 1.14
CA LEU A 12 -0.61 35.68 2.24
C LEU A 12 -1.54 34.57 1.74
N GLN A 13 -2.42 34.86 0.78
CA GLN A 13 -3.30 33.85 0.18
C GLN A 13 -2.50 32.79 -0.60
N GLU A 14 -1.46 33.20 -1.33
CA GLU A 14 -0.56 32.29 -2.06
C GLU A 14 0.19 31.36 -1.08
N GLU A 15 0.73 31.91 0.01
CA GLU A 15 1.40 31.15 1.06
C GLU A 15 0.46 30.13 1.72
N LEU A 16 -0.74 30.57 2.11
CA LEU A 16 -1.73 29.67 2.71
C LEU A 16 -2.12 28.52 1.75
N LEU A 17 -2.30 28.81 0.46
CA LEU A 17 -2.59 27.77 -0.53
C LEU A 17 -1.44 26.78 -0.67
N ARG A 18 -0.19 27.27 -0.63
CA ARG A 18 1.00 26.44 -0.69
C ARG A 18 1.13 25.53 0.52
N GLU A 19 0.93 26.06 1.73
CA GLU A 19 0.96 25.27 2.97
C GLU A 19 -0.10 24.17 2.96
N LYS A 20 -1.33 24.49 2.55
CA LYS A 20 -2.42 23.51 2.41
C LYS A 20 -2.08 22.42 1.41
N ALA A 21 -1.52 22.78 0.26
CA ALA A 21 -1.09 21.82 -0.76
C ALA A 21 0.00 20.88 -0.21
N GLU A 22 0.98 21.41 0.52
CA GLU A 22 2.07 20.64 1.11
C GLU A 22 1.57 19.66 2.20
N VAL A 23 0.64 20.09 3.04
CA VAL A 23 0.01 19.21 4.05
C VAL A 23 -0.74 18.06 3.38
N LEU A 24 -1.51 18.36 2.33
CA LEU A 24 -2.25 17.33 1.58
C LEU A 24 -1.31 16.38 0.82
N SER A 25 -0.23 16.89 0.22
CA SER A 25 0.78 16.06 -0.45
C SER A 25 1.37 15.05 0.53
N ARG A 26 1.83 15.51 1.70
CA ARG A 26 2.40 14.63 2.73
C ARG A 26 1.40 13.62 3.26
N ALA A 27 0.13 14.00 3.43
CA ALA A 27 -0.91 13.07 3.85
C ALA A 27 -1.17 12.00 2.78
N GLY A 28 -1.28 12.41 1.51
CA GLY A 28 -1.48 11.51 0.37
C GLY A 28 -0.30 10.56 0.15
N GLU A 29 0.94 11.07 0.20
CA GLU A 29 2.18 10.28 0.05
C GLU A 29 2.29 9.18 1.10
N ARG A 30 1.90 9.44 2.35
CA ARG A 30 1.89 8.40 3.40
C ARG A 30 0.92 7.28 3.08
N VAL A 31 -0.25 7.59 2.52
CA VAL A 31 -1.22 6.57 2.09
C VAL A 31 -0.70 5.83 0.86
N SER A 32 -0.14 6.54 -0.12
CA SER A 32 0.47 5.90 -1.31
C SER A 32 1.60 4.95 -0.92
N SER A 33 2.48 5.37 -0.02
CA SER A 33 3.63 4.57 0.41
C SER A 33 3.22 3.28 1.09
N ILE A 34 2.19 3.31 1.93
CA ILE A 34 1.74 2.10 2.63
C ILE A 34 0.94 1.17 1.70
N LEU A 35 0.20 1.73 0.74
CA LEU A 35 -0.45 0.93 -0.30
C LEU A 35 0.58 0.23 -1.20
N GLN A 36 1.69 0.89 -1.52
CA GLN A 36 2.79 0.25 -2.25
C GLN A 36 3.38 -0.91 -1.46
N GLN A 37 3.67 -0.72 -0.17
CA GLN A 37 4.17 -1.81 0.69
C GLN A 37 3.19 -2.97 0.80
N LEU A 38 1.87 -2.70 0.81
CA LEU A 38 0.85 -3.75 0.77
C LEU A 38 0.90 -4.52 -0.54
N GLN A 39 1.06 -3.84 -1.67
CA GLN A 39 1.18 -4.48 -2.97
C GLN A 39 2.42 -5.37 -3.05
N ASP A 40 3.58 -4.85 -2.64
CA ASP A 40 4.83 -5.62 -2.64
C ASP A 40 4.71 -6.88 -1.77
N MET A 41 4.08 -6.75 -0.59
CA MET A 41 3.84 -7.87 0.30
C MET A 41 2.81 -8.88 -0.25
N GLU A 42 1.82 -8.40 -0.99
CA GLU A 42 0.87 -9.26 -1.71
C GLU A 42 1.57 -10.07 -2.80
N GLU A 43 2.42 -9.44 -3.60
CA GLU A 43 3.25 -10.10 -4.62
C GLU A 43 4.19 -11.14 -3.99
N ASP A 44 4.79 -10.84 -2.83
CA ASP A 44 5.64 -11.77 -2.08
C ASP A 44 4.87 -12.98 -1.55
N ILE A 45 3.64 -12.78 -1.05
CA ILE A 45 2.77 -13.87 -0.58
C ILE A 45 2.38 -14.74 -1.78
N GLU A 46 1.96 -14.15 -2.88
CA GLU A 46 1.59 -14.88 -4.09
C GLU A 46 2.76 -15.66 -4.69
N GLY A 47 3.95 -15.07 -4.72
CA GLY A 47 5.17 -15.77 -5.12
C GLY A 47 5.41 -17.00 -4.23
N SER A 48 5.32 -16.83 -2.91
CA SER A 48 5.50 -17.93 -1.95
C SER A 48 4.45 -19.05 -2.13
N LEU A 49 3.20 -18.69 -2.46
CA LEU A 49 2.14 -19.64 -2.75
C LEU A 49 2.39 -20.41 -4.05
N ARG A 50 2.87 -19.76 -5.11
CA ARG A 50 3.20 -20.43 -6.38
C ARG A 50 4.33 -21.45 -6.19
N PHE A 51 5.34 -21.12 -5.39
CA PHE A 51 6.39 -22.08 -5.02
C PHE A 51 5.85 -23.30 -4.27
N LEU A 52 4.88 -23.11 -3.38
CA LEU A 52 4.27 -24.20 -2.60
C LEU A 52 3.33 -25.08 -3.44
N THR A 53 2.60 -24.48 -4.38
CA THR A 53 1.59 -25.19 -5.20
C THR A 53 2.22 -25.93 -6.38
N GLY A 54 3.48 -25.63 -6.72
CA GLY A 54 4.22 -26.35 -7.76
C GLY A 54 3.74 -26.05 -9.18
N ASP A 55 3.01 -24.94 -9.40
CA ASP A 55 2.62 -24.48 -10.74
C ASP A 55 3.83 -23.93 -11.50
N CYS A 56 4.76 -24.82 -11.83
CA CYS A 56 5.69 -24.64 -12.92
C CYS A 56 4.90 -24.86 -14.22
N SER A 57 4.57 -23.76 -14.92
CA SER A 57 4.10 -23.82 -16.30
C SER A 57 4.98 -24.81 -17.08
N GLU A 58 4.36 -25.83 -17.68
CA GLU A 58 5.02 -26.89 -18.44
C GLU A 58 5.97 -26.29 -19.49
N GLY A 59 7.26 -26.29 -19.18
CA GLY A 59 8.25 -25.55 -19.97
C GLY A 59 9.67 -25.68 -19.42
N SER A 60 10.15 -26.92 -19.31
CA SER A 60 11.56 -27.35 -19.46
C SER A 60 12.65 -26.35 -19.03
N VAL A 61 13.33 -26.61 -17.91
CA VAL A 61 14.73 -27.11 -17.90
C VAL A 61 14.92 -27.90 -16.60
N ASN A 62 15.35 -29.15 -16.73
CA ASN A 62 15.89 -29.95 -15.62
C ASN A 62 17.14 -29.26 -15.05
N VAL A 63 16.96 -28.40 -14.06
CA VAL A 63 18.03 -28.05 -13.14
C VAL A 63 17.89 -29.00 -11.96
N ALA A 64 18.86 -29.90 -11.81
CA ALA A 64 18.97 -30.78 -10.67
C ALA A 64 19.06 -29.93 -9.39
N LEU A 65 17.92 -29.74 -8.73
CA LEU A 65 17.88 -29.14 -7.41
C LEU A 65 18.37 -30.19 -6.41
N SER A 66 19.36 -29.79 -5.62
CA SER A 66 19.86 -30.53 -4.46
C SER A 66 18.69 -31.02 -3.58
N PRO A 67 18.68 -32.29 -3.11
CA PRO A 67 17.65 -32.82 -2.22
C PRO A 67 17.55 -32.12 -0.85
N ASP A 68 18.54 -31.29 -0.48
CA ASP A 68 18.66 -30.69 0.85
C ASP A 68 17.87 -29.38 1.07
N ALA A 69 17.18 -28.85 0.05
CA ALA A 69 16.53 -27.53 0.12
C ALA A 69 15.00 -27.57 0.22
N VAL A 70 14.38 -28.75 0.39
CA VAL A 70 12.93 -28.86 0.55
C VAL A 70 12.57 -28.65 2.02
N MET A 71 12.29 -27.39 2.38
CA MET A 71 11.68 -27.07 3.67
C MET A 71 10.38 -27.87 3.85
N PRO A 72 10.12 -28.46 5.04
CA PRO A 72 8.84 -29.10 5.35
C PRO A 72 7.66 -28.17 5.02
N GLU A 73 6.66 -28.71 4.31
CA GLU A 73 5.39 -28.03 3.99
C GLU A 73 4.77 -27.25 5.17
N PRO A 74 4.71 -27.78 6.42
CA PRO A 74 4.16 -27.01 7.54
C PRO A 74 4.97 -25.74 7.87
N LEU A 75 6.30 -25.77 7.72
CA LEU A 75 7.16 -24.61 7.98
C LEU A 75 7.02 -23.54 6.88
N MET A 76 6.75 -23.96 5.64
CA MET A 76 6.42 -23.03 4.55
C MET A 76 5.06 -22.36 4.79
N ILE A 77 4.05 -23.12 5.21
CA ILE A 77 2.72 -22.59 5.55
C ILE A 77 2.80 -21.60 6.71
N GLU A 78 3.59 -21.90 7.75
CA GLU A 78 3.81 -21.00 8.87
C GLU A 78 4.43 -19.67 8.42
N LYS A 79 5.49 -19.71 7.59
CA LYS A 79 6.08 -18.49 7.02
C LYS A 79 5.10 -17.67 6.17
N ILE A 80 4.26 -18.34 5.38
CA ILE A 80 3.22 -17.65 4.60
C ILE A 80 2.19 -17.01 5.54
N ASN A 81 1.79 -17.70 6.60
CA ASN A 81 0.87 -17.16 7.61
C ASN A 81 1.47 -15.96 8.37
N GLU A 82 2.77 -15.97 8.66
CA GLU A 82 3.48 -14.82 9.21
C GLU A 82 3.42 -13.61 8.26
N LYS A 83 3.68 -13.81 6.96
CA LYS A 83 3.52 -12.75 5.95
C LYS A 83 2.08 -12.25 5.88
N ILE A 84 1.09 -13.13 5.93
CA ILE A 84 -0.34 -12.76 5.94
C ILE A 84 -0.69 -11.94 7.19
N LEU A 85 -0.11 -12.28 8.35
CA LEU A 85 -0.28 -11.50 9.59
C LEU A 85 0.30 -10.10 9.41
N GLN A 86 1.52 -9.98 8.89
CA GLN A 86 2.17 -8.69 8.61
C GLN A 86 1.35 -7.86 7.61
N PHE A 87 0.85 -8.48 6.55
CA PHE A 87 -0.01 -7.83 5.55
C PHE A 87 -1.27 -7.28 6.20
N ASN A 88 -1.93 -8.08 7.04
CA ASN A 88 -3.14 -7.67 7.72
C ASN A 88 -2.88 -6.55 8.73
N ALA A 89 -1.73 -6.53 9.41
CA ALA A 89 -1.34 -5.43 10.29
C ALA A 89 -1.09 -4.13 9.50
N LEU A 90 -0.33 -4.23 8.41
CA LEU A 90 -0.05 -3.10 7.51
C LEU A 90 -1.34 -2.53 6.89
N ARG A 91 -2.32 -3.40 6.62
CA ARG A 91 -3.64 -3.01 6.15
C ARG A 91 -4.41 -2.16 7.15
N GLU A 92 -4.33 -2.48 8.44
CA GLU A 92 -4.99 -1.66 9.47
C GLU A 92 -4.30 -0.29 9.62
N GLU A 93 -2.97 -0.24 9.50
CA GLU A 93 -2.24 1.04 9.43
C GLU A 93 -2.63 1.84 8.18
N ALA A 94 -2.83 1.20 7.02
CA ALA A 94 -3.27 1.87 5.80
C ALA A 94 -4.65 2.52 5.97
N LYS A 95 -5.58 1.85 6.66
CA LYS A 95 -6.88 2.44 7.01
C LYS A 95 -6.74 3.66 7.90
N LEU A 96 -5.86 3.59 8.90
CA LEU A 96 -5.61 4.73 9.80
C LEU A 96 -5.06 5.94 9.03
N ARG A 97 -4.08 5.72 8.15
CA ARG A 97 -3.51 6.78 7.30
C ARG A 97 -4.55 7.35 6.34
N TYR A 98 -5.36 6.50 5.71
CA TYR A 98 -6.46 6.92 4.86
C TYR A 98 -7.46 7.78 5.64
N HIS A 99 -7.84 7.36 6.85
CA HIS A 99 -8.74 8.14 7.70
C HIS A 99 -8.18 9.53 8.03
N TYR A 100 -6.89 9.63 8.36
CA TYR A 100 -6.24 10.92 8.58
C TYR A 100 -6.18 11.80 7.34
N LEU A 101 -6.00 11.22 6.14
CA LEU A 101 -6.10 11.97 4.88
C LEU A 101 -7.50 12.58 4.72
N ILE A 102 -8.56 11.81 5.01
CA ILE A 102 -9.94 12.31 4.94
C ILE A 102 -10.17 13.46 5.92
N ILE A 103 -9.80 13.28 7.20
CA ILE A 103 -9.93 14.33 8.23
C ILE A 103 -9.16 15.59 7.81
N THR A 104 -7.94 15.44 7.29
CA THR A 104 -7.11 16.56 6.84
C THR A 104 -7.80 17.32 5.70
N ARG A 105 -8.39 16.61 4.74
CA ARG A 105 -9.16 17.22 3.64
C ARG A 105 -10.38 17.98 4.16
N GLU A 106 -11.12 17.38 5.09
CA GLU A 106 -12.31 18.00 5.67
C GLU A 106 -11.99 19.25 6.49
N ALA A 107 -10.92 19.22 7.29
CA ALA A 107 -10.42 20.37 8.04
C ALA A 107 -10.01 21.54 7.13
N LEU A 108 -9.59 21.23 5.90
CA LEU A 108 -9.28 22.22 4.86
C LEU A 108 -10.50 22.61 4.00
N GLY A 109 -11.69 22.09 4.30
CA GLY A 109 -12.95 22.41 3.63
C GLY A 109 -13.31 21.52 2.44
N MET A 110 -12.56 20.45 2.17
CA MET A 110 -12.78 19.55 1.03
C MET A 110 -13.69 18.36 1.42
N ARG A 111 -14.97 18.42 1.02
CA ARG A 111 -16.02 17.45 1.45
C ARG A 111 -16.39 16.39 0.41
N LYS A 112 -15.84 16.46 -0.82
CA LYS A 112 -16.08 15.45 -1.86
C LYS A 112 -14.93 14.43 -1.83
N HIS A 113 -15.26 13.16 -1.58
CA HIS A 113 -14.29 12.09 -1.37
C HIS A 113 -14.33 10.96 -2.42
N HIS A 114 -15.26 10.99 -3.39
CA HIS A 114 -15.46 9.88 -4.34
C HIS A 114 -14.18 9.48 -5.11
N TRP A 115 -13.36 10.45 -5.55
CA TRP A 115 -12.10 10.13 -6.24
C TRP A 115 -11.01 9.65 -5.27
N VAL A 116 -11.09 10.03 -3.99
CA VAL A 116 -10.11 9.61 -2.97
C VAL A 116 -10.24 8.11 -2.71
N GLU A 117 -11.47 7.59 -2.65
CA GLU A 117 -11.74 6.15 -2.51
C GLU A 117 -11.24 5.34 -3.71
N ALA A 118 -11.37 5.90 -4.92
CA ALA A 118 -10.89 5.26 -6.15
C ALA A 118 -9.35 5.23 -6.22
N ILE A 119 -8.69 6.33 -5.83
CA ILE A 119 -7.22 6.46 -5.89
C ILE A 119 -6.54 5.63 -4.80
N TYR A 120 -7.07 5.65 -3.57
CA TYR A 120 -6.45 5.02 -2.41
C TYR A 120 -7.20 3.76 -1.96
N LYS A 121 -7.53 2.89 -2.93
CA LYS A 121 -8.25 1.66 -2.64
C LYS A 121 -7.40 0.70 -1.82
N ILE A 122 -7.81 0.45 -0.57
CA ILE A 122 -7.13 -0.50 0.32
C ILE A 122 -7.56 -1.93 -0.05
N PRO A 123 -6.61 -2.88 -0.22
CA PRO A 123 -6.93 -4.26 -0.55
C PRO A 123 -7.75 -4.98 0.55
N ALA A 124 -8.36 -6.11 0.18
CA ALA A 124 -9.12 -6.93 1.13
C ALA A 124 -8.19 -7.61 2.16
N ARG A 125 -8.75 -8.02 3.30
CA ARG A 125 -8.02 -8.80 4.30
C ARG A 125 -7.72 -10.20 3.75
N LYS A 126 -6.51 -10.71 3.96
CA LYS A 126 -6.13 -12.08 3.57
C LYS A 126 -6.44 -13.08 4.69
N GLY A 127 -6.94 -14.25 4.32
CA GLY A 127 -7.20 -15.37 5.24
C GLY A 127 -5.97 -16.26 5.42
N TYR A 128 -5.86 -16.91 6.58
CA TYR A 128 -4.74 -17.82 6.88
C TYR A 128 -4.84 -19.13 6.09
N MET A 129 -3.68 -19.67 5.75
CA MET A 129 -3.51 -20.99 5.15
C MET A 129 -3.57 -22.07 6.23
N HIS A 130 -4.19 -23.20 5.90
CA HIS A 130 -4.25 -24.39 6.74
C HIS A 130 -3.54 -25.52 6.00
N GLY A 131 -2.70 -26.29 6.70
CA GLY A 131 -2.09 -27.51 6.15
C GLY A 131 -3.14 -28.56 5.81
N ARG A 132 -2.90 -29.31 4.74
CA ARG A 132 -3.76 -30.41 4.30
C ARG A 132 -3.58 -31.66 5.16
#